data_AF-A0A6J1VY14-F1
#
_entry.id   AF-A0A6J1VY14-F1
#
_cell.length_a   1.000
_cell.length_b   1.000
_cell.length_c   1.000
_cell.angle_alpha   90.00
_cell.angle_beta   90.00
_cell.angle_gamma   90.00
#
_symmetry.space_group_name_H-M   'P 1'
#
loop_
_entity.id
_entity.type
_entity.pdbx_description
1 polymer ?
#
loop_
_entity_poly.entity_id
_entity_poly.type
_entity_poly.pdbx_seq_one_letter_code
_entity_poly.pdbx_strand_id
1 'polypeptide(L)'
;MERIKEDRPITIKDDKGNLNRCIADIVSLFITVMDKLRLEIRAMDEIQPDLRELMETMNRMSHLPPDFEGRQKVSQWLQTLSGMSASDELDDSQVRQMLFDLESAYNAFNRFLHS
;
A
#
# COMPACT_ATOMS: atom_id res chain seq x y z
N MET A 1 14.07 49.14 -27.89
CA MET A 1 14.58 47.84 -27.42
C MET A 1 13.73 47.42 -26.22
N GLU A 2 12.65 46.69 -26.46
CA GLU A 2 11.85 46.12 -25.36
C GLU A 2 12.22 44.65 -25.22
N ARG A 3 12.85 44.33 -24.08
CA ARG A 3 13.21 42.96 -23.72
C ARG A 3 11.95 42.28 -23.18
N ILE A 4 11.47 41.28 -23.91
CA ILE A 4 10.43 40.36 -23.45
C ILE A 4 10.98 39.64 -22.20
N LYS A 5 10.32 39.83 -21.05
CA LYS A 5 10.59 39.06 -19.84
C LYS A 5 9.95 37.68 -20.00
N GLU A 6 10.76 36.68 -20.36
CA GLU A 6 10.42 35.28 -20.15
C GLU A 6 10.40 35.01 -18.63
N ASP A 7 9.20 34.90 -18.04
CA ASP A 7 9.05 34.55 -16.63
C ASP A 7 8.39 33.16 -16.52
N ARG A 8 9.26 32.20 -16.23
CA ARG A 8 9.08 30.89 -15.58
C ARG A 8 8.76 29.69 -16.47
N PRO A 9 9.54 28.59 -16.34
CA PRO A 9 9.11 27.29 -16.80
C PRO A 9 7.82 26.92 -16.06
N ILE A 10 6.81 26.51 -16.80
CA ILE A 10 5.68 25.79 -16.24
C ILE A 10 6.27 24.50 -15.69
N THR A 11 6.43 24.40 -14.37
CA THR A 11 6.64 23.11 -13.72
C THR A 11 5.35 22.32 -13.91
N ILE A 12 5.28 21.56 -15.00
CA ILE A 12 4.32 20.47 -15.11
C ILE A 12 4.70 19.53 -13.97
N LYS A 13 3.95 19.58 -12.86
CA LYS A 13 4.06 18.57 -11.81
C LYS A 13 3.78 17.24 -12.49
N ASP A 14 4.79 16.38 -12.55
CA ASP A 14 4.72 15.07 -13.18
C ASP A 14 3.93 14.08 -12.29
N ASP A 15 2.70 14.46 -11.94
CA ASP A 15 1.84 13.74 -11.01
C ASP A 15 1.45 12.36 -11.57
N LYS A 16 1.44 12.21 -12.90
CA LYS A 16 1.15 10.95 -13.61
C LYS A 16 2.26 9.91 -13.43
N GLY A 17 3.53 10.32 -13.50
CA GLY A 17 4.66 9.41 -13.29
C GLY A 17 4.68 8.84 -11.87
N ASN A 18 4.37 9.69 -10.88
CA ASN A 18 4.26 9.27 -9.49
C ASN A 18 3.04 8.36 -9.25
N LEU A 19 1.90 8.66 -9.89
CA LEU A 19 0.69 7.82 -9.82
C LEU A 19 0.93 6.41 -10.34
N ASN A 20 1.46 6.27 -11.56
CA ASN A 20 1.72 4.96 -12.16
C ASN A 20 2.68 4.12 -11.32
N ARG A 21 3.70 4.77 -10.74
CA ARG A 21 4.62 4.13 -9.80
C ARG A 21 3.90 3.65 -8.54
N CYS A 22 3.10 4.52 -7.91
CA CYS A 22 2.33 4.14 -6.72
C CYS A 22 1.39 2.95 -6.99
N ILE A 23 0.73 2.92 -8.16
CA ILE A 23 -0.13 1.80 -8.54
C ILE A 23 0.67 0.50 -8.64
N ALA A 24 1.79 0.52 -9.35
CA ALA A 24 2.64 -0.66 -9.51
C ALA A 24 3.18 -1.16 -8.16
N ASP A 25 3.65 -0.25 -7.32
CA ASP A 25 4.19 -0.56 -5.98
C ASP A 25 3.09 -1.14 -5.08
N ILE A 26 1.88 -0.57 -5.05
CA ILE A 26 0.74 -1.09 -4.26
C ILE A 26 0.36 -2.50 -4.71
N VAL A 27 0.23 -2.73 -6.02
CA VAL A 27 -0.11 -4.06 -6.57
C VAL A 27 0.96 -5.08 -6.20
N SER A 28 2.24 -4.73 -6.39
CA SER A 28 3.35 -5.60 -6.04
C SER A 28 3.38 -5.93 -4.56
N LEU A 29 3.19 -4.94 -3.68
CA LEU A 29 3.24 -5.14 -2.23
C LEU A 29 2.07 -5.99 -1.71
N PHE A 30 0.86 -5.82 -2.26
CA PHE A 30 -0.26 -6.73 -1.95
C PHE A 30 0.10 -8.18 -2.28
N ILE A 31 0.63 -8.44 -3.49
CA ILE A 31 1.03 -9.78 -3.92
C ILE A 31 2.15 -10.32 -3.01
N THR A 32 3.20 -9.53 -2.76
CA THR A 32 4.33 -9.92 -1.92
C THR A 32 3.87 -10.33 -0.51
N VAL A 33 3.06 -9.53 0.16
CA VAL A 33 2.59 -9.86 1.53
C VAL A 33 1.71 -11.10 1.52
N MET A 34 0.79 -11.23 0.57
CA MET A 34 -0.05 -12.42 0.46
C MET A 34 0.78 -13.68 0.15
N ASP A 35 1.80 -13.59 -0.70
CA ASP A 35 2.64 -14.72 -1.04
C ASP A 35 3.54 -15.13 0.13
N LYS A 36 4.08 -14.19 0.90
CA LYS A 36 4.77 -14.49 2.16
C LYS A 36 3.89 -15.32 3.10
N LEU A 37 2.65 -14.88 3.32
CA LEU A 37 1.69 -15.59 4.17
C LEU A 37 1.37 -17.01 3.63
N ARG A 38 1.25 -17.18 2.31
CA ARG A 38 1.02 -18.49 1.66
C ARG A 38 2.24 -19.42 1.74
N LEU A 39 3.45 -18.86 1.81
CA LEU A 39 4.70 -19.58 2.01
C LEU A 39 4.99 -19.88 3.49
N GLU A 40 4.01 -19.67 4.37
CA GLU A 40 4.12 -19.87 5.82
C GLU A 40 5.16 -18.97 6.50
N ILE A 41 5.47 -17.81 5.90
CA ILE A 41 6.23 -16.73 6.55
C ILE A 41 5.25 -15.99 7.46
N ARG A 42 5.50 -16.02 8.77
CA ARG A 42 4.52 -15.60 9.80
C ARG A 42 5.09 -14.67 10.86
N ALA A 43 6.41 -14.55 10.96
CA ALA A 43 7.05 -13.71 11.95
C ALA A 43 6.73 -12.23 11.70
N MET A 44 6.52 -11.48 12.79
CA MET A 44 6.18 -10.07 12.76
C MET A 44 7.19 -9.26 11.95
N ASP A 45 8.49 -9.46 12.17
CA ASP A 45 9.56 -8.73 11.50
C ASP A 45 9.71 -9.07 10.01
N GLU A 46 9.21 -10.21 9.58
CA GLU A 46 9.20 -10.60 8.16
C GLU A 46 7.99 -10.07 7.39
N ILE A 47 6.87 -9.81 8.06
CA ILE A 47 5.61 -9.36 7.43
C ILE A 47 5.38 -7.85 7.56
N GLN A 48 5.66 -7.29 8.74
CA GLN A 48 5.30 -5.91 9.07
C GLN A 48 5.97 -4.86 8.16
N PRO A 49 7.25 -5.00 7.74
CA PRO A 49 7.89 -3.99 6.90
C PRO A 49 7.20 -3.78 5.55
N ASP A 50 6.81 -4.86 4.87
CA ASP A 50 6.13 -4.77 3.57
C ASP A 50 4.70 -4.23 3.73
N LEU A 51 4.00 -4.64 4.79
CA LEU A 51 2.67 -4.12 5.09
C LEU A 51 2.71 -2.61 5.42
N ARG A 52 3.78 -2.14 6.06
CA ARG A 52 4.02 -0.73 6.33
C ARG A 52 4.27 0.04 5.05
N GLU A 53 5.15 -0.45 4.19
CA GLU A 53 5.41 0.18 2.87
C GLU A 53 4.13 0.22 2.03
N LEU A 54 3.29 -0.83 2.09
CA LEU A 54 1.99 -0.84 1.42
C LEU A 54 1.10 0.32 1.91
N MET A 55 0.98 0.49 3.23
CA MET A 55 0.19 1.58 3.82
C MET A 55 0.75 2.96 3.45
N GLU A 56 2.06 3.13 3.53
CA GLU A 56 2.72 4.39 3.17
C GLU A 56 2.54 4.73 1.69
N THR A 57 2.67 3.73 0.80
CA THR A 57 2.43 3.91 -0.64
C THR A 57 0.98 4.28 -0.91
N MET A 58 0.02 3.62 -0.25
CA MET A 58 -1.40 4.01 -0.34
C MET A 58 -1.64 5.44 0.15
N ASN A 59 -0.95 5.90 1.19
CA ASN A 59 -1.07 7.27 1.71
C ASN A 59 -0.46 8.32 0.77
N ARG A 60 0.61 7.96 0.03
CA ARG A 60 1.22 8.83 -1.00
C ARG A 60 0.34 9.00 -2.24
N MET A 61 -0.54 8.03 -2.52
CA MET A 61 -1.46 8.08 -3.65
C MET A 61 -2.61 9.07 -3.40
N SER A 62 -2.42 10.33 -3.80
CA SER A 62 -3.38 11.42 -3.63
C SER A 62 -4.76 11.17 -4.24
N HIS A 63 -4.84 10.33 -5.27
CA HIS A 63 -6.08 9.98 -5.96
C HIS A 63 -6.93 8.94 -5.21
N LEU A 64 -6.34 8.24 -4.23
CA LEU A 64 -7.05 7.22 -3.48
C LEU A 64 -7.95 7.90 -2.42
N PRO A 65 -9.25 7.57 -2.36
CA PRO A 65 -10.18 8.19 -1.41
C PRO A 65 -9.69 8.08 0.04
N PRO A 66 -9.89 9.11 0.88
CA PRO A 66 -9.45 9.10 2.28
C PRO A 66 -10.10 7.97 3.09
N ASP A 67 -11.32 7.57 2.72
CA ASP A 67 -12.15 6.52 3.30
C ASP A 67 -12.04 5.18 2.56
N PHE A 68 -11.03 5.00 1.69
CA PHE A 68 -10.81 3.75 0.98
C PHE A 68 -10.73 2.56 1.94
N GLU A 69 -11.66 1.61 1.80
CA GLU A 69 -11.81 0.44 2.68
C GLU A 69 -10.50 -0.35 2.86
N GLY A 70 -9.71 -0.50 1.79
CA GLY A 70 -8.45 -1.24 1.85
C GLY A 70 -7.42 -0.64 2.82
N ARG A 71 -7.42 0.70 3.02
CA ARG A 71 -6.57 1.34 4.04
C ARG A 71 -6.95 0.92 5.45
N GLN A 72 -8.26 0.80 5.73
CA GLN A 72 -8.72 0.40 7.06
C GLN A 72 -8.25 -1.02 7.40
N LYS A 73 -8.39 -1.96 6.45
CA LYS A 73 -7.93 -3.35 6.61
C LYS A 73 -6.42 -3.45 6.84
N VAL A 74 -5.62 -2.79 6.00
CA VAL A 74 -4.15 -2.77 6.16
C VAL A 74 -3.74 -2.12 7.48
N SER A 75 -4.40 -1.03 7.89
CA SER A 75 -4.13 -0.35 9.17
C SER A 75 -4.43 -1.23 10.38
N GLN A 76 -5.51 -2.03 10.36
CA GLN A 76 -5.85 -2.94 11.45
C GLN A 76 -4.76 -4.00 11.63
N TRP A 77 -4.29 -4.59 10.53
CA TRP A 77 -3.20 -5.57 10.58
C TRP A 77 -1.87 -4.97 11.04
N LEU A 78 -1.55 -3.74 10.61
CA LEU A 78 -0.39 -3.01 11.14
C LEU A 78 -0.48 -2.76 12.64
N GLN A 79 -1.68 -2.43 13.15
CA GLN A 79 -1.88 -2.24 14.58
C GLN A 79 -1.68 -3.55 15.35
N THR A 80 -2.23 -4.67 14.86
CA THR A 80 -2.01 -6.00 15.44
C THR A 80 -0.52 -6.34 15.49
N LEU A 81 0.18 -6.23 14.36
CA LEU A 81 1.62 -6.54 14.27
C LEU A 81 2.48 -5.60 15.11
N SER A 82 2.10 -4.33 15.27
CA SER A 82 2.86 -3.37 16.10
C SER A 82 2.77 -3.67 17.60
N GLY A 83 1.81 -4.49 18.03
CA GLY A 83 1.71 -4.98 19.41
C GLY A 83 2.53 -6.24 19.69
N MET A 84 3.16 -6.81 18.67
CA MET A 84 3.91 -8.06 18.75
C MET A 84 5.43 -7.77 18.84
N SER A 85 6.18 -8.70 19.44
CA SER A 85 7.64 -8.73 19.36
C SER A 85 8.07 -9.16 17.95
N ALA A 86 9.28 -8.80 17.55
CA ALA A 86 9.82 -9.15 16.23
C ALA A 86 9.73 -10.66 15.91
N SER A 87 10.00 -11.51 16.90
CA SER A 87 9.97 -12.98 16.78
C SER A 87 8.60 -13.60 16.96
N ASP A 88 7.57 -12.83 17.31
CA ASP A 88 6.23 -13.38 17.49
C ASP A 88 5.63 -13.71 16.11
N GLU A 89 4.92 -14.83 16.03
CA GLU A 89 4.33 -15.31 14.77
C GLU A 89 2.81 -15.19 14.78
N LEU A 90 2.23 -14.95 13.59
CA LEU A 90 0.80 -15.09 13.38
C LEU A 90 0.38 -16.57 13.43
N ASP A 91 -0.74 -16.85 14.11
CA ASP A 91 -1.34 -18.19 14.10
C ASP A 91 -2.09 -18.49 12.79
N ASP A 92 -2.46 -19.76 12.58
CA ASP A 92 -3.16 -20.20 11.35
C ASP A 92 -4.48 -19.43 11.09
N SER A 93 -5.20 -19.07 12.14
CA SER A 93 -6.45 -18.34 12.03
C SER A 93 -6.19 -16.89 11.62
N GLN A 94 -5.19 -16.26 12.22
CA GLN A 94 -4.75 -14.91 11.89
C GLN A 94 -4.24 -14.85 10.45
N VAL A 95 -3.43 -15.82 10.00
CA VAL A 95 -2.95 -15.89 8.62
C VAL A 95 -4.12 -15.99 7.63
N ARG A 96 -5.10 -16.86 7.87
CA ARG A 96 -6.28 -17.00 7.01
C ARG A 96 -7.11 -15.72 6.95
N GLN A 97 -7.32 -15.08 8.10
CA GLN A 97 -8.08 -13.83 8.16
C GLN A 97 -7.32 -12.69 7.45
N MET A 98 -5.99 -12.62 7.64
CA MET A 98 -5.14 -11.62 7.00
C MET A 98 -5.13 -11.77 5.48
N LEU A 99 -5.02 -13.02 4.98
CA LEU A 99 -5.14 -13.30 3.55
C LEU A 99 -6.47 -12.85 2.97
N PHE A 100 -7.58 -13.18 3.65
CA PHE A 100 -8.92 -12.77 3.21
C PHE A 100 -9.06 -11.24 3.17
N ASP A 101 -8.60 -10.55 4.21
CA ASP A 101 -8.70 -9.09 4.29
C ASP A 101 -7.83 -8.40 3.23
N LEU A 102 -6.60 -8.89 3.01
CA LEU A 102 -5.70 -8.37 1.98
C LEU A 102 -6.25 -8.63 0.57
N GLU A 103 -6.81 -9.81 0.30
CA GLU A 103 -7.45 -10.12 -0.98
C GLU A 103 -8.67 -9.21 -1.21
N SER A 104 -9.47 -8.99 -0.18
CA SER A 104 -10.60 -8.05 -0.26
C SER A 104 -10.15 -6.61 -0.51
N ALA A 105 -9.08 -6.15 0.15
CA ALA A 105 -8.53 -4.82 -0.02
C ALA A 105 -7.92 -4.64 -1.42
N TYR A 106 -7.18 -5.65 -1.91
CA TYR A 106 -6.63 -5.69 -3.26
C TYR A 106 -7.73 -5.66 -4.33
N ASN A 107 -8.80 -6.43 -4.13
CA ASN A 107 -9.96 -6.41 -5.04
C ASN A 107 -10.69 -5.06 -5.03
N ALA A 108 -10.79 -4.39 -3.87
CA ALA A 108 -11.32 -3.03 -3.79
C ALA A 108 -10.42 -2.03 -4.54
N PHE A 109 -9.11 -2.18 -4.43
CA PHE A 109 -8.14 -1.35 -5.14
C PHE A 109 -8.25 -1.55 -6.65
N ASN A 110 -8.34 -2.80 -7.12
CA ASN A 110 -8.57 -3.08 -8.54
C ASN A 110 -9.87 -2.47 -9.05
N ARG A 111 -10.98 -2.57 -8.30
CA ARG A 111 -12.23 -1.90 -8.70
C ARG A 111 -12.08 -0.39 -8.83
N PHE A 112 -11.35 0.24 -7.90
CA PHE A 112 -11.06 1.67 -7.95
C PHE A 112 -10.23 2.07 -9.18
N LEU A 113 -9.27 1.24 -9.62
CA LEU A 113 -8.48 1.53 -10.82
C LEU A 113 -9.27 1.40 -12.13
N HIS A 114 -10.36 0.63 -12.13
CA HIS A 114 -11.20 0.38 -13.30
C HIS A 114 -12.49 1.23 -13.31
N SER A 115 -12.72 2.06 -12.28
CA SER A 115 -13.84 3.00 -12.18
C SER A 115 -13.49 4.36 -12.77
#